data_AF-A0A0V1F6Z0-F1
#
_entry.id   AF-A0A0V1F6Z0-F1
#
_cell.length_a   1.000
_cell.length_b   1.000
_cell.length_c   1.000
_cell.angle_alpha   90.00
_cell.angle_beta   90.00
_cell.angle_gamma   90.00
#
_symmetry.space_group_name_H-M   'P 1'
#
loop_
_entity.id
_entity.type
_entity.pdbx_description
1 polymer ?
#
loop_
_entity_poly.entity_id
_entity_poly.type
_entity_poly.pdbx_seq_one_letter_code
_entity_poly.pdbx_strand_id
1 'polypeptide(L)'
;MYHSPTNDILIFATEAGARLLVQSNCWCVDGTFKIVPSWYQQLFTLNVFMKGKLLPVLYCLNVRKDLPTYSLIFEVLHSKSRKTWRPS
;
A
#
# COMPACT_ATOMS: atom_id res chain seq x y z
N MET A 1 -4.87 9.87 1.18
CA MET A 1 -3.42 10.03 0.94
C MET A 1 -2.73 9.93 2.30
N TYR A 2 -1.75 9.03 2.43
CA TYR A 2 -0.99 8.85 3.67
C TYR A 2 0.49 9.14 3.42
N HIS A 3 1.14 9.81 4.38
CA HIS A 3 2.56 10.12 4.36
C HIS A 3 3.30 9.29 5.40
N SER A 4 4.48 8.79 5.05
CA SER A 4 5.42 8.26 6.04
C SER A 4 6.02 9.39 6.89
N PRO A 5 6.45 9.13 8.14
CA PRO A 5 7.11 10.12 9.00
C PRO A 5 8.34 10.78 8.36
N THR A 6 9.00 10.09 7.42
CA THR A 6 10.20 10.54 6.73
C THR A 6 9.95 11.11 5.34
N ASN A 7 8.68 11.26 4.90
CA ASN A 7 8.30 11.68 3.54
C ASN A 7 8.85 10.83 2.38
N ASP A 8 9.38 9.64 2.67
CA ASP A 8 9.97 8.74 1.66
C ASP A 8 8.94 7.88 0.92
N ILE A 9 7.71 7.83 1.43
CA ILE A 9 6.63 6.99 0.94
C ILE A 9 5.35 7.81 0.86
N LEU A 10 4.70 7.75 -0.30
CA LEU A 10 3.36 8.28 -0.51
C LEU A 10 2.38 7.14 -0.78
N ILE A 11 1.37 6.98 0.06
CA ILE A 11 0.39 5.89 -0.06
C ILE A 11 -0.98 6.45 -0.47
N PHE A 12 -1.52 5.92 -1.57
CA PHE A 12 -2.87 6.15 -2.06
C PHE A 12 -3.71 4.90 -1.81
N ALA A 13 -4.77 5.05 -1.04
CA ALA A 13 -5.78 4.03 -0.85
C ALA A 13 -7.13 4.70 -0.60
N THR A 14 -8.19 4.03 -1.04
CA THR A 14 -9.55 4.34 -0.63
C THR A 14 -9.86 3.58 0.66
N GLU A 15 -10.83 4.06 1.44
CA GLU A 15 -11.26 3.35 2.64
C GLU A 15 -11.80 1.94 2.29
N ALA A 16 -12.57 1.83 1.20
CA ALA A 16 -13.07 0.56 0.70
C ALA A 16 -11.92 -0.40 0.30
N GLY A 17 -10.90 0.10 -0.39
CA GLY A 17 -9.73 -0.70 -0.76
C GLY A 17 -8.95 -1.18 0.46
N ALA A 18 -8.75 -0.31 1.45
CA ALA A 18 -8.09 -0.69 2.71
C ALA A 18 -8.91 -1.72 3.50
N ARG A 19 -10.23 -1.58 3.57
CA ARG A 19 -11.13 -2.57 4.21
C ARG A 19 -11.06 -3.91 3.47
N LEU A 20 -11.08 -3.88 2.13
CA LEU A 20 -10.99 -5.09 1.32
C LEU A 20 -9.64 -5.79 1.52
N LEU A 21 -8.54 -5.05 1.62
CA LEU A 21 -7.22 -5.60 1.92
C LEU A 21 -7.20 -6.35 3.26
N VAL A 22 -7.78 -5.75 4.31
CA VAL A 22 -7.85 -6.36 5.66
C VAL A 22 -8.74 -7.61 5.69
N GLN A 23 -9.81 -7.63 4.92
CA GLN A 23 -10.74 -8.77 4.84
C GLN A 23 -10.27 -9.88 3.89
N SER A 24 -9.26 -9.62 3.06
CA SER A 24 -8.80 -10.57 2.06
C SER A 24 -7.86 -11.60 2.65
N ASN A 25 -8.16 -12.88 2.46
CA ASN A 25 -7.28 -13.99 2.84
C ASN A 25 -6.04 -14.10 1.94
N CYS A 26 -6.10 -13.52 0.74
CA CYS A 26 -5.01 -13.51 -0.22
C CYS A 26 -4.85 -12.11 -0.82
N TRP A 27 -3.64 -11.59 -0.71
CA TRP A 27 -3.22 -10.37 -1.36
C TRP A 27 -1.86 -10.60 -2.01
N CYS A 28 -1.60 -9.84 -3.06
CA CYS A 28 -0.38 -9.89 -3.84
C CYS A 28 0.25 -8.50 -3.88
N VAL A 29 1.56 -8.48 -4.09
CA VAL A 29 2.34 -7.26 -4.24
C VAL A 29 2.86 -7.22 -5.67
N ASP A 30 2.72 -6.08 -6.33
CA ASP A 30 3.39 -5.81 -7.60
C ASP A 30 4.14 -4.48 -7.55
N GLY A 31 5.33 -4.45 -8.12
CA GLY A 31 6.23 -3.29 -8.08
C GLY A 31 6.76 -2.97 -9.47
N THR A 32 6.32 -1.86 -10.04
CA THR A 32 6.80 -1.41 -11.36
C THR A 32 8.00 -0.47 -11.21
N PHE A 33 9.08 -0.80 -11.93
CA PHE A 33 10.40 -0.18 -11.72
C PHE A 33 10.67 1.07 -12.56
N LYS A 34 9.89 1.35 -13.61
CA LYS A 34 10.31 2.26 -14.70
C LYS A 34 9.38 3.41 -15.03
N ILE A 35 8.15 3.45 -14.51
CA ILE A 35 7.16 4.48 -14.86
C ILE A 35 6.75 5.21 -13.59
N VAL A 36 7.62 6.09 -13.10
CA VAL A 36 7.34 6.96 -11.95
C VAL A 36 7.94 8.36 -12.15
N PRO A 37 7.39 9.40 -11.49
CA PRO A 37 7.99 10.74 -11.51
C PRO A 37 9.43 10.73 -10.98
N SER A 38 10.24 11.69 -11.39
CA SER A 38 11.69 11.75 -11.09
C SER A 38 12.07 11.68 -9.60
N TRP A 39 11.16 12.10 -8.72
CA TRP A 39 11.35 12.05 -7.27
C TRP A 39 11.18 10.66 -6.66
N TYR A 40 10.61 9.70 -7.40
CA TYR A 40 10.32 8.36 -6.93
C TYR A 40 11.11 7.33 -7.73
N GLN A 41 11.42 6.21 -7.08
CA GLN A 41 12.17 5.12 -7.68
C GLN A 41 11.26 3.95 -8.07
N GLN A 42 10.09 3.80 -7.44
CA GLN A 42 9.17 2.69 -7.68
C GLN A 42 7.71 3.05 -7.42
N LEU A 43 6.81 2.50 -8.24
CA LEU A 43 5.39 2.38 -7.92
C LEU A 43 5.13 0.96 -7.45
N PHE A 44 4.73 0.83 -6.20
CA PHE A 44 4.39 -0.40 -5.52
C PHE A 44 2.87 -0.48 -5.36
N THR A 45 2.28 -1.65 -5.55
CA THR A 45 0.84 -1.87 -5.45
C THR A 45 0.52 -3.08 -4.61
N LEU A 46 -0.48 -2.94 -3.75
CA LEU A 46 -1.11 -4.06 -3.06
C LEU A 46 -2.41 -4.38 -3.78
N ASN A 47 -2.52 -5.64 -4.12
CA ASN A 47 -3.61 -6.17 -4.92
C ASN A 47 -4.34 -7.25 -4.13
N VAL A 48 -5.65 -7.32 -4.27
CA VAL A 48 -6.48 -8.38 -3.69
C VAL A 48 -7.11 -9.19 -4.80
N PHE A 49 -7.27 -10.49 -4.57
CA PHE A 49 -7.97 -11.34 -5.53
C PHE A 49 -9.45 -11.39 -5.19
N MET A 50 -10.30 -10.87 -6.08
CA MET A 50 -11.74 -10.84 -5.90
C MET A 50 -12.45 -11.25 -7.19
N LYS A 51 -13.38 -12.21 -7.09
CA LYS A 51 -14.21 -12.68 -8.22
C LYS A 51 -13.39 -13.03 -9.47
N GLY A 52 -12.28 -13.75 -9.29
CA GLY A 52 -11.42 -14.16 -10.40
C GLY A 52 -10.51 -13.06 -10.97
N LYS A 53 -10.47 -11.88 -10.36
CA LYS A 53 -9.68 -10.74 -10.82
C LYS A 53 -8.73 -10.24 -9.74
N LEU A 54 -7.55 -9.81 -10.17
CA LEU A 54 -6.60 -9.12 -9.33
C LEU A 54 -6.92 -7.62 -9.36
N LEU A 55 -7.18 -7.04 -8.19
CA LEU A 55 -7.59 -5.64 -8.07
C LEU A 55 -6.60 -4.85 -7.21
N PRO A 56 -5.98 -3.78 -7.74
CA PRO A 56 -5.15 -2.90 -6.94
C PRO A 56 -6.03 -2.10 -5.97
N VAL A 57 -5.77 -2.27 -4.68
CA VAL A 57 -6.50 -1.58 -3.60
C VAL A 57 -5.69 -0.47 -2.95
N LEU A 58 -4.37 -0.48 -3.18
CA LEU A 58 -3.45 0.49 -2.62
C LEU A 58 -2.22 0.65 -3.51
N TYR A 59 -1.77 1.89 -3.64
CA TYR A 59 -0.61 2.30 -4.42
C TYR A 59 0.37 3.05 -3.52
N CYS A 60 1.65 2.69 -3.53
CA CYS A 60 2.73 3.36 -2.84
C CYS A 60 3.74 3.89 -3.86
N LEU A 61 4.09 5.16 -3.76
CA LEU A 61 5.27 5.72 -4.43
C LEU A 61 6.41 5.77 -3.43
N ASN A 62 7.51 5.11 -3.76
CA ASN A 62 8.67 4.99 -2.89
C ASN A 62 9.86 5.77 -3.46
N VAL A 63 10.52 6.56 -2.61
CA VAL A 63 11.77 7.27 -2.95
C VAL A 63 12.98 6.31 -2.93
N ARG A 64 12.88 5.17 -2.23
CA ARG A 64 13.94 4.14 -2.14
C ARG A 64 13.41 2.73 -2.35
N LYS A 65 14.31 1.81 -2.75
CA LYS A 65 14.04 0.38 -2.98
C LYS A 65 14.84 -0.47 -2.00
N ASP A 66 14.64 -0.23 -0.71
CA ASP A 66 15.34 -0.95 0.35
C ASP A 66 14.35 -1.61 1.32
N LEU A 67 14.84 -2.62 2.04
CA LEU A 67 14.03 -3.37 3.01
C LEU A 67 13.40 -2.47 4.08
N PRO A 68 14.11 -1.50 4.69
CA PRO A 68 13.50 -0.59 5.66
C PRO A 68 12.31 0.20 5.10
N THR A 69 12.39 0.68 3.86
CA THR A 69 11.29 1.41 3.20
C THR A 69 10.08 0.50 3.03
N TYR A 70 10.26 -0.76 2.61
CA TYR A 70 9.15 -1.71 2.52
C TYR A 70 8.53 -2.03 3.88
N SER A 71 9.34 -2.25 4.92
CA SER A 71 8.85 -2.49 6.28
C SER A 71 7.99 -1.33 6.77
N LEU A 72 8.42 -0.09 6.52
CA LEU A 72 7.68 1.11 6.91
C LEU A 72 6.30 1.21 6.24
N ILE A 73 6.15 0.76 4.98
CA ILE A 73 4.83 0.68 4.32
C ILE A 73 3.87 -0.19 5.12
N PHE A 74 4.32 -1.40 5.50
CA PHE A 74 3.48 -2.35 6.24
C PHE A 74 3.19 -1.86 7.67
N GLU A 75 4.14 -1.20 8.33
CA GLU A 75 3.92 -0.58 9.64
C GLU A 75 2.87 0.53 9.58
N VAL A 76 2.97 1.42 8.60
CA VAL A 76 1.97 2.47 8.37
C VAL A 76 0.60 1.84 8.14
N LEU A 77 0.50 0.82 7.31
CA LEU A 77 -0.76 0.13 7.03
C LEU A 77 -1.36 -0.54 8.25
N HIS A 78 -0.53 -1.26 9.01
CA HIS A 78 -0.96 -1.92 10.25
C HIS A 78 -1.35 -0.93 11.35
N SER A 79 -0.70 0.23 11.43
CA SER A 79 -1.10 1.29 12.36
C SER A 79 -2.47 1.88 12.03
N LYS A 80 -2.82 1.95 10.74
CA LYS A 80 -4.07 2.53 10.24
C LYS A 80 -5.22 1.54 10.30
N SER A 81 -4.99 0.25 10.00
CA SER A 81 -6.03 -0.78 10.13
C SER A 81 -6.60 -0.82 11.55
N ARG A 82 -5.76 -0.67 12.57
CA ARG A 82 -6.19 -0.61 13.99
C ARG A 82 -7.00 0.62 14.37
N LYS A 83 -6.87 1.73 13.65
CA LYS A 83 -7.62 2.98 13.91
C LYS A 83 -8.95 3.04 13.17
N THR A 84 -9.03 2.42 11.99
CA THR A 84 -10.25 2.38 11.16
C THR A 84 -11.18 1.23 11.55
N TRP A 85 -10.66 0.24 12.28
CA TRP A 85 -11.43 -0.89 12.81
C TRP A 85 -11.90 -0.59 14.25
N ARG A 86 -13.15 -0.14 14.40
CA ARG A 86 -13.95 -0.42 15.58
C ARG A 86 -15.04 -1.40 15.15
N PRO A 87 -15.01 -2.67 15.59
CA PRO A 87 -16.19 -3.51 15.44
C PRO A 87 -17.28 -2.90 16.33
N SER A 88 -18.43 -2.61 15.72
CA SER A 88 -19.66 -2.25 16.42
C SER A 88 -20.08 -3.37 17.38
#